data_AF-A0A3N5Z215-F1
#
_entry.id   AF-A0A3N5Z215-F1
#
_cell.length_a   1.000
_cell.length_b   1.000
_cell.length_c   1.000
_cell.angle_alpha   90.00
_cell.angle_beta   90.00
_cell.angle_gamma   90.00
#
_symmetry.space_group_name_H-M   'P 1'
#
loop_
_entity.id
_entity.type
_entity.pdbx_description
1 polymer ?
#
loop_
_entity_poly.entity_id
_entity_poly.type
_entity_poly.pdbx_seq_one_letter_code
_entity_poly.pdbx_strand_id
1 'polypeptide(L)'
;RRPNVVAGEASALIDVRVTTAAEASRVEAALAKLSARRPGGAVTVSGGFDRPPLERTAAVASLFALAREAARELGFELEEGGTGGASDGNFTAALGVPTLDGLGADGAGAHAAHEHIVVAALPFRAALVAGLLQRVEDLKIDR
;
A
#
# COMPACT_ATOMS: atom_id res chain seq x y z
N ARG A 1 -15.63 21.62 32.02
CA ARG A 1 -16.78 21.18 31.19
C ARG A 1 -18.05 21.79 31.77
N ARG A 2 -18.85 22.54 31.00
CA ARG A 2 -20.15 23.10 31.47
C ARG A 2 -21.26 22.19 30.93
N PRO A 3 -21.91 21.35 31.76
CA PRO A 3 -22.84 20.31 31.28
C PRO A 3 -24.16 20.87 30.71
N ASN A 4 -24.45 22.15 30.93
CA ASN A 4 -25.66 22.85 30.52
C ASN A 4 -25.45 23.80 29.32
N VAL A 5 -24.30 23.71 28.63
CA VAL A 5 -23.98 24.54 27.45
C VAL A 5 -23.80 23.64 26.24
N VAL A 6 -24.50 23.93 25.16
CA VAL A 6 -24.31 23.24 23.87
C VAL A 6 -22.95 23.61 23.28
N ALA A 7 -22.16 22.61 22.88
CA ALA A 7 -20.84 22.83 22.28
C ALA A 7 -20.97 23.56 20.92
N GLY A 8 -20.09 24.54 20.68
CA GLY A 8 -20.06 25.33 19.44
C GLY A 8 -19.23 24.71 18.31
N GLU A 9 -18.39 23.73 18.62
CA GLU A 9 -17.49 23.08 17.67
C GLU A 9 -17.34 21.58 17.97
N ALA A 10 -17.00 20.82 16.94
CA ALA A 10 -16.58 19.43 17.03
C ALA A 10 -15.59 19.13 15.90
N SER A 11 -14.65 18.24 16.16
CA SER A 11 -13.66 17.77 15.18
C SER A 11 -13.57 16.25 15.23
N ALA A 12 -13.19 15.65 14.10
CA ALA A 12 -12.92 14.24 13.97
C ALA A 12 -11.76 14.03 12.98
N LEU A 13 -10.94 13.02 13.22
CA LEU A 13 -9.93 12.54 12.29
C LEU A 13 -10.47 11.29 11.59
N ILE A 14 -10.27 11.18 10.28
CA ILE A 14 -10.71 10.05 9.48
C ILE A 14 -9.47 9.45 8.79
N ASP A 15 -9.19 8.18 9.05
CA ASP A 15 -8.23 7.38 8.29
C ASP A 15 -9.01 6.61 7.21
N VAL A 16 -8.68 6.84 5.94
CA VAL A 16 -9.30 6.10 4.83
C VAL A 16 -8.23 5.37 4.06
N ARG A 17 -8.49 4.09 3.79
CA ARG A 17 -7.63 3.22 2.97
C ARG A 17 -8.44 2.72 1.80
N VAL A 18 -7.82 2.78 0.62
CA VAL A 18 -8.43 2.39 -0.65
C VAL A 18 -7.42 1.58 -1.45
N THR A 19 -7.91 0.69 -2.31
CA THR A 19 -7.07 -0.15 -3.16
C THR A 19 -6.95 0.37 -4.58
N THR A 20 -7.71 1.41 -4.96
CA THR A 20 -7.69 1.99 -6.32
C THR A 20 -7.76 3.52 -6.28
N ALA A 21 -7.15 4.17 -7.27
CA ALA A 21 -7.13 5.62 -7.41
C ALA A 21 -8.54 6.18 -7.72
N ALA A 22 -9.36 5.40 -8.43
CA ALA A 22 -10.76 5.71 -8.66
C ALA A 22 -11.54 5.79 -7.34
N GLU A 23 -11.26 4.87 -6.41
CA GLU A 23 -11.90 4.85 -5.09
C GLU A 23 -11.41 5.99 -4.20
N ALA A 24 -10.11 6.32 -4.24
CA ALA A 24 -9.57 7.53 -3.60
C ALA A 24 -10.35 8.78 -4.04
N SER A 25 -10.49 8.96 -5.35
CA SER A 25 -11.19 10.09 -5.96
C SER A 25 -12.68 10.12 -5.57
N ARG A 26 -13.34 8.97 -5.52
CA ARG A 26 -14.75 8.84 -5.11
C ARG A 26 -14.92 9.28 -3.65
N VAL A 27 -14.02 8.87 -2.76
CA VAL A 27 -14.07 9.23 -1.34
C VAL A 27 -13.79 10.73 -1.15
N GLU A 28 -12.74 11.27 -1.77
CA GLU A 28 -12.44 12.71 -1.68
C GLU A 28 -13.62 13.56 -2.15
N ALA A 29 -14.24 13.20 -3.28
CA ALA A 29 -15.42 13.90 -3.78
C ALA A 29 -16.64 13.78 -2.86
N ALA A 30 -16.79 12.66 -2.13
CA ALA A 30 -17.86 12.49 -1.15
C ALA A 30 -17.62 13.33 0.11
N LEU A 31 -16.38 13.36 0.61
CA LEU A 31 -15.98 14.16 1.77
C LEU A 31 -16.09 15.66 1.48
N ALA A 32 -15.65 16.11 0.30
CA ALA A 32 -15.75 17.51 -0.12
C ALA A 32 -17.20 18.03 -0.22
N LYS A 33 -18.18 17.14 -0.35
CA LYS A 33 -19.62 17.48 -0.42
C LYS A 33 -20.31 17.52 0.95
N LEU A 34 -19.60 17.22 2.04
CA LEU A 34 -20.19 17.27 3.37
C LEU A 34 -20.61 18.70 3.73
N SER A 35 -21.81 18.81 4.29
CA SER A 35 -22.39 20.09 4.72
C SER A 35 -23.07 19.94 6.08
N ALA A 36 -23.16 21.04 6.81
CA ALA A 36 -23.84 21.05 8.09
C ALA A 36 -25.34 20.81 7.91
N ARG A 37 -25.90 19.85 8.66
CA ARG A 37 -27.35 19.58 8.65
C ARG A 37 -28.17 20.61 9.41
N ARG A 38 -27.55 21.35 10.34
CA ARG A 38 -28.21 22.37 11.16
C ARG A 38 -28.05 23.76 10.52
N PRO A 39 -29.10 24.59 10.48
CA PRO A 39 -29.00 25.99 10.08
C PRO A 39 -27.92 26.72 10.89
N GLY A 40 -27.10 27.53 10.22
CA GLY A 40 -26.00 28.29 10.83
C GLY A 40 -24.74 27.47 11.15
N GLY A 41 -24.73 26.16 10.87
CA GLY A 41 -23.54 25.33 10.99
C GLY A 41 -22.66 25.38 9.73
N ALA A 42 -21.37 25.08 9.89
CA ALA A 42 -20.42 24.88 8.81
C ALA A 42 -19.66 23.56 8.99
N VAL A 43 -19.24 22.95 7.88
CA VAL A 43 -18.33 21.80 7.88
C VAL A 43 -17.13 22.18 7.02
N THR A 44 -15.94 21.94 7.54
CA THR A 44 -14.69 22.09 6.79
C THR A 44 -13.99 20.74 6.80
N VAL A 45 -13.61 20.28 5.61
CA VAL A 45 -12.80 19.08 5.43
C VAL A 45 -11.45 19.51 4.87
N SER A 46 -10.38 19.03 5.48
CA SER A 46 -9.00 19.26 5.04
C SER A 46 -8.23 17.94 5.05
N GLY A 47 -7.11 17.91 4.33
CA GLY A 47 -6.34 16.69 4.07
C GLY A 47 -6.63 16.13 2.68
N GLY A 48 -6.35 14.84 2.51
CA GLY A 48 -6.47 14.11 1.25
C GLY A 48 -5.59 12.85 1.30
N PHE A 49 -5.55 12.10 0.20
CA PHE A 49 -4.64 10.96 0.09
C PHE A 49 -3.21 11.43 -0.21
N ASP A 50 -2.28 11.17 0.71
CA ASP A 50 -0.84 11.46 0.56
C ASP A 50 -0.02 10.23 0.15
N ARG A 51 -0.65 9.06 0.15
CA ARG A 51 -0.12 7.80 -0.37
C ARG A 51 -1.10 7.23 -1.39
N PRO A 52 -0.72 7.18 -2.67
CA PRO A 52 -1.55 6.55 -3.70
C PRO A 52 -1.65 5.05 -3.46
N PRO A 53 -2.70 4.38 -3.94
CA PRO A 53 -2.85 2.93 -3.78
C PRO A 53 -1.83 2.15 -4.63
N LEU A 54 -1.36 1.02 -4.12
CA LEU A 54 -0.53 0.06 -4.85
C LEU A 54 -1.43 -0.89 -5.64
N GLU A 55 -1.88 -0.47 -6.82
CA GLU A 55 -2.79 -1.25 -7.66
C GLU A 55 -2.12 -2.45 -8.33
N ARG A 56 -2.79 -3.61 -8.30
CA ARG A 56 -2.36 -4.82 -9.01
C ARG A 56 -2.72 -4.75 -10.50
N THR A 57 -2.00 -3.93 -11.23
CA THR A 57 -2.15 -3.80 -12.69
C THR A 57 -1.69 -5.06 -13.43
N ALA A 58 -2.01 -5.16 -14.73
CA ALA A 58 -1.52 -6.26 -15.57
C ALA A 58 0.02 -6.34 -15.60
N ALA A 59 0.71 -5.18 -15.61
CA ALA A 59 2.16 -5.14 -15.61
C ALA A 59 2.76 -5.59 -14.26
N VAL A 60 2.12 -5.23 -13.14
CA VAL A 60 2.47 -5.74 -11.81
C VAL A 60 2.24 -7.26 -11.73
N ALA A 61 1.14 -7.76 -12.28
CA ALA A 61 0.85 -9.19 -12.34
C ALA A 61 1.91 -9.96 -13.16
N SER A 62 2.37 -9.40 -14.27
CA SER A 62 3.48 -9.98 -15.05
C SER A 62 4.80 -9.97 -14.27
N LEU A 63 5.11 -8.88 -13.55
CA LEU A 63 6.29 -8.81 -12.69
C LEU A 63 6.23 -9.83 -11.55
N PHE A 64 5.06 -10.02 -10.94
CA PHE A 64 4.84 -11.06 -9.93
C PHE A 64 5.02 -12.46 -10.51
N ALA A 65 4.58 -12.72 -11.74
CA ALA A 65 4.78 -14.01 -12.38
C ALA A 65 6.27 -14.39 -12.48
N LEU A 66 7.14 -13.42 -12.82
CA LEU A 66 8.59 -13.62 -12.84
C LEU A 66 9.15 -13.95 -11.45
N ALA A 67 8.68 -13.23 -10.41
CA ALA A 67 9.08 -13.51 -9.03
C ALA A 67 8.65 -14.92 -8.59
N ARG A 68 7.45 -15.34 -8.99
CA ARG A 68 6.95 -16.69 -8.71
C ARG A 68 7.75 -17.77 -9.45
N GLU A 69 8.16 -17.53 -10.69
CA GLU A 69 9.05 -18.45 -11.42
C GLU A 69 10.42 -18.58 -10.73
N ALA A 70 11.02 -17.45 -10.32
CA ALA A 70 12.26 -17.45 -9.55
C ALA A 70 12.12 -18.23 -8.23
N ALA A 71 11.01 -18.07 -7.51
CA ALA A 71 10.73 -18.83 -6.29
C ALA A 71 10.60 -20.34 -6.56
N ARG A 72 9.90 -20.73 -7.64
CA ARG A 72 9.68 -22.15 -7.98
C ARG A 72 10.98 -22.89 -8.27
N GLU A 73 11.94 -22.24 -8.91
CA GLU A 73 13.28 -22.82 -9.12
C GLU A 73 14.06 -23.03 -7.82
N LEU A 74 13.75 -22.25 -6.79
CA LEU A 74 14.30 -22.41 -5.44
C LEU A 74 13.52 -23.45 -4.62
N GLY A 75 12.48 -24.07 -5.18
CA GLY A 75 11.62 -25.04 -4.49
C GLY A 75 10.56 -24.43 -3.59
N PHE A 76 10.20 -23.16 -3.81
CA PHE A 76 9.17 -22.44 -3.04
C PHE A 76 8.00 -22.04 -3.93
N GLU A 77 6.79 -22.16 -3.39
CA GLU A 77 5.60 -21.55 -4.00
C GLU A 77 5.42 -20.15 -3.39
N LEU A 78 5.42 -19.13 -4.25
CA LEU A 78 5.28 -17.73 -3.83
C LEU A 78 3.83 -17.28 -4.01
N GLU A 79 3.26 -16.76 -2.93
CA GLU A 79 1.95 -16.14 -2.90
C GLU A 79 2.07 -14.61 -2.89
N GLU A 80 1.04 -13.92 -3.39
CA GLU A 80 0.90 -12.47 -3.27
C GLU A 80 -0.24 -12.14 -2.31
N GLY A 81 -0.14 -10.99 -1.65
CA GLY A 81 -1.15 -10.51 -0.72
C GLY A 81 -1.16 -8.99 -0.64
N GLY A 82 -2.22 -8.45 -0.05
CA GLY A 82 -2.32 -7.03 0.27
C GLY A 82 -2.10 -6.80 1.76
N THR A 83 -1.55 -5.64 2.11
CA THR A 83 -1.55 -5.15 3.49
C THR A 83 -2.40 -3.88 3.58
N GLY A 84 -2.70 -3.42 4.79
CA GLY A 84 -3.31 -2.10 4.96
C GLY A 84 -2.29 -0.96 4.85
N GLY A 85 -0.99 -1.24 4.89
CA GLY A 85 0.07 -0.23 4.96
C GLY A 85 0.40 0.42 3.62
N ALA A 86 1.37 1.33 3.66
CA ALA A 86 1.96 1.95 2.49
C ALA A 86 3.49 1.90 2.61
N SER A 87 4.17 1.91 1.47
CA SER A 87 5.62 2.00 1.32
C SER A 87 5.98 3.02 0.25
N ASP A 88 7.27 3.17 -0.03
CA ASP A 88 7.73 3.98 -1.17
C ASP A 88 7.30 3.37 -2.52
N GLY A 89 6.99 2.07 -2.56
CA GLY A 89 6.50 1.38 -3.74
C GLY A 89 5.14 1.91 -4.24
N ASN A 90 4.34 2.52 -3.35
CA ASN A 90 3.12 3.21 -3.73
C ASN A 90 3.39 4.34 -4.75
N PHE A 91 4.49 5.09 -4.57
CA PHE A 91 4.82 6.20 -5.46
C PHE A 91 5.31 5.71 -6.83
N THR A 92 6.19 4.72 -6.86
CA THR A 92 6.70 4.18 -8.14
C THR A 92 5.57 3.54 -8.95
N ALA A 93 4.65 2.83 -8.28
CA ALA A 93 3.45 2.30 -8.92
C ALA A 93 2.54 3.39 -9.49
N ALA A 94 2.33 4.48 -8.74
CA ALA A 94 1.54 5.62 -9.20
C ALA A 94 2.16 6.35 -10.41
N LEU A 95 3.49 6.27 -10.56
CA LEU A 95 4.22 6.75 -11.75
C LEU A 95 4.12 5.78 -12.94
N GLY A 96 3.38 4.68 -12.81
CA GLY A 96 3.22 3.66 -13.85
C GLY A 96 4.37 2.65 -13.93
N VAL A 97 5.30 2.67 -12.98
CA VAL A 97 6.40 1.69 -12.92
C VAL A 97 5.88 0.41 -12.25
N PRO A 98 5.93 -0.76 -12.93
CA PRO A 98 5.54 -2.02 -12.30
C PRO A 98 6.37 -2.26 -11.04
N THR A 99 5.69 -2.39 -9.90
CA THR A 99 6.32 -2.43 -8.58
C THR A 99 5.78 -3.61 -7.79
N LEU A 100 6.68 -4.41 -7.22
CA LEU A 100 6.36 -5.37 -6.17
C LEU A 100 6.87 -4.81 -4.84
N ASP A 101 6.09 -5.00 -3.79
CA ASP A 101 6.46 -4.67 -2.41
C ASP A 101 6.49 -5.95 -1.56
N GLY A 102 7.08 -5.91 -0.37
CA GLY A 102 7.16 -7.05 0.54
C GLY A 102 8.23 -8.09 0.18
N LEU A 103 9.20 -7.73 -0.67
CA LEU A 103 10.35 -8.58 -1.03
C LEU A 103 11.47 -8.59 0.02
N GLY A 104 11.30 -7.83 1.11
CA GLY A 104 12.27 -7.70 2.19
C GLY A 104 12.39 -8.94 3.10
N ALA A 105 13.00 -8.75 4.26
CA ALA A 105 13.16 -9.81 5.25
C ALA A 105 11.81 -10.35 5.73
N ASP A 106 11.77 -11.65 5.99
CA ASP A 106 10.64 -12.27 6.69
C ASP A 106 10.75 -12.02 8.20
N GLY A 107 9.62 -11.94 8.89
CA GLY A 107 9.56 -11.51 10.29
C GLY A 107 8.16 -11.15 10.74
N ALA A 108 8.07 -10.63 11.96
CA ALA A 108 6.80 -10.17 12.52
C ALA A 108 7.00 -9.00 13.48
N GLY A 109 5.89 -8.32 13.80
CA GLY A 109 5.88 -7.24 14.78
C GLY A 109 6.51 -5.95 14.29
N ALA A 110 6.50 -5.67 12.97
CA ALA A 110 6.95 -4.39 12.45
C ALA A 110 6.28 -3.23 13.20
N HIS A 111 7.09 -2.29 13.71
CA HIS A 111 6.64 -1.18 14.57
C HIS A 111 6.09 -1.57 15.95
N ALA A 112 6.44 -2.76 16.46
CA ALA A 112 6.05 -3.23 17.78
C ALA A 112 7.26 -3.66 18.63
N ALA A 113 7.10 -3.72 19.95
CA ALA A 113 8.18 -4.12 20.86
C ALA A 113 8.71 -5.55 20.62
N HIS A 114 7.95 -6.39 19.91
CA HIS A 114 8.32 -7.76 19.54
C HIS A 114 8.76 -7.87 18.07
N GLU A 115 9.18 -6.76 17.46
CA GLU A 115 9.75 -6.72 16.12
C GLU A 115 10.96 -7.66 16.00
N HIS A 116 10.94 -8.55 15.03
CA HIS A 116 12.04 -9.45 14.74
C HIS A 116 12.02 -9.92 13.28
N ILE A 117 13.16 -10.42 12.83
CA ILE A 117 13.31 -11.08 11.53
C ILE A 117 13.59 -12.58 11.71
N VAL A 118 13.25 -13.37 10.71
CA VAL A 118 13.60 -14.79 10.61
C VAL A 118 14.91 -14.92 9.85
N VAL A 119 16.02 -15.03 10.58
CA VAL A 119 17.38 -15.11 9.98
C VAL A 119 17.50 -16.27 8.99
N ALA A 120 16.86 -17.41 9.28
CA ALA A 120 16.86 -18.58 8.40
C ALA A 120 16.18 -18.34 7.04
N ALA A 121 15.34 -17.31 6.90
CA ALA A 121 14.67 -16.96 5.65
C ALA A 121 15.51 -16.05 4.74
N LEU A 122 16.56 -15.41 5.28
CA LEU A 122 17.37 -14.44 4.53
C LEU A 122 18.03 -15.03 3.27
N PRO A 123 18.60 -16.26 3.28
CA PRO A 123 19.18 -16.84 2.07
C PRO A 123 18.16 -17.00 0.93
N PHE A 124 16.94 -17.44 1.25
CA PHE A 124 15.86 -17.55 0.27
C PHE A 124 15.45 -16.18 -0.27
N ARG A 125 15.27 -15.18 0.60
CA ARG A 125 14.90 -13.81 0.18
C ARG A 125 15.94 -13.19 -0.74
N ALA A 126 17.23 -13.35 -0.42
CA ALA A 126 18.32 -12.87 -1.26
C ALA A 126 18.34 -13.58 -2.63
N ALA A 127 18.18 -14.91 -2.66
CA ALA A 127 18.14 -15.68 -3.90
C ALA A 127 16.92 -15.31 -4.77
N LEU A 128 15.76 -15.10 -4.15
CA LEU A 128 14.54 -14.66 -4.84
C LEU A 128 14.74 -13.32 -5.53
N VAL A 129 15.27 -12.32 -4.82
CA VAL A 129 15.54 -10.99 -5.39
C VAL A 129 16.56 -11.06 -6.52
N ALA A 130 17.64 -11.83 -6.34
CA ALA A 130 18.65 -12.03 -7.39
C ALA A 130 18.04 -12.68 -8.64
N GLY A 131 17.25 -13.75 -8.47
CA GLY A 131 16.59 -14.44 -9.57
C GLY A 131 15.53 -13.59 -10.29
N LEU A 132 14.84 -12.71 -9.57
CA LEU A 132 13.92 -11.73 -10.16
C LEU A 132 14.67 -10.69 -10.99
N LEU A 133 15.76 -10.12 -10.46
CA LEU A 133 16.57 -9.12 -11.17
C LEU A 133 17.12 -9.66 -12.48
N GLN A 134 17.61 -10.91 -12.48
CA GLN A 134 18.12 -11.57 -13.69
C GLN A 134 17.02 -11.66 -14.78
N ARG A 135 15.81 -12.13 -14.42
CA ARG A 135 14.69 -12.24 -15.35
C ARG A 135 14.21 -10.91 -15.91
N VAL A 136 14.20 -9.88 -15.06
CA VAL A 136 13.83 -8.53 -15.49
C VAL A 136 14.86 -8.00 -16.50
N GLU A 137 16.13 -8.32 -16.33
CA GLU A 137 17.18 -7.93 -17.27
C GLU A 137 17.08 -8.70 -18.59
N ASP A 138 16.84 -10.01 -18.55
CA ASP A 138 16.67 -10.85 -19.74
C ASP A 138 15.50 -10.32 -20.62
N LEU A 139 14.38 -9.90 -20.01
CA LEU A 139 13.25 -9.29 -20.73
C LEU A 139 13.56 -7.94 -21.40
N LYS A 140 14.60 -7.22 -20.95
CA LYS A 140 15.05 -5.99 -21.62
C LYS A 140 15.96 -6.28 -22.80
N ILE A 141 16.74 -7.36 -22.73
CA ILE A 141 17.65 -7.78 -23.81
C ILE A 141 16.83 -8.26 -25.03
N ASP A 142 15.66 -8.85 -24.80
CA ASP A 142 14.76 -9.34 -25.85
C ASP A 142 13.83 -8.26 -26.47
N ARG A 143 14.01 -6.97 -26.13
CA ARG A 143 13.25 -5.82 -26.67
C ARG A 143 14.13 -4.89 -27.52
#